data_AF-A0A074MP63-F1
#
_entry.id   AF-A0A074MP63-F1
#
_cell.length_a   1.000
_cell.length_b   1.000
_cell.length_c   1.000
_cell.angle_alpha   90.00
_cell.angle_beta   90.00
_cell.angle_gamma   90.00
#
_symmetry.space_group_name_H-M   'P 1'
#
loop_
_entity.id
_entity.type
_entity.pdbx_description
1 polymer ?
#
loop_
_entity_poly.entity_id
_entity_poly.type
_entity_poly.pdbx_seq_one_letter_code
_entity_poly.pdbx_strand_id
1 'polypeptide(L)' 'MGLPFWAGVFGAVVSIVFLIRAWLELRRNREGHLRNAAMIHVGMAGLFLPACLVIILAYM' A
#
# COMPACT_ATOMS: atom_id res chain seq x y z
N MET A 1 0.93 16.57 -16.06
CA MET A 1 0.69 16.03 -14.70
C MET A 1 -0.28 16.90 -13.90
N GLY A 2 -1.57 16.53 -13.87
CA GLY A 2 -2.59 17.23 -13.08
C GLY A 2 -2.80 16.64 -11.68
N LEU A 3 -3.88 17.06 -11.00
CA LEU A 3 -4.28 16.52 -9.69
C LEU A 3 -4.39 14.98 -9.65
N PRO A 4 -4.98 14.29 -10.65
CA PRO A 4 -5.10 12.83 -10.63
C PRO A 4 -3.74 12.11 -10.57
N PHE A 5 -2.75 12.59 -11.33
CA PHE A 5 -1.41 12.03 -11.34
C PHE A 5 -0.79 12.10 -9.93
N TRP A 6 -0.81 13.27 -9.30
CA TRP A 6 -0.20 13.45 -7.97
C TRP A 6 -0.96 12.68 -6.87
N ALA A 7 -2.29 12.54 -7.00
CA ALA A 7 -3.07 11.67 -6.11
C ALA A 7 -2.65 10.20 -6.25
N GLY A 8 -2.40 9.73 -7.49
CA GLY A 8 -1.86 8.41 -7.77
C GLY A 8 -0.48 8.20 -7.16
N VAL A 9 0.44 9.15 -7.35
CA VAL A 9 1.80 9.12 -6.75
C VAL A 9 1.72 9.04 -5.23
N PHE A 10 0.93 9.91 -4.59
CA PHE A 10 0.78 9.90 -3.14
C PHE A 10 0.21 8.57 -2.64
N GLY A 11 -0.85 8.07 -3.26
CA GLY A 11 -1.45 6.77 -2.92
C GLY A 11 -0.47 5.60 -3.08
N ALA A 12 0.36 5.62 -4.12
CA ALA A 12 1.40 4.62 -4.34
C ALA A 12 2.45 4.64 -3.21
N VAL A 13 2.92 5.83 -2.82
CA VAL A 13 3.89 5.99 -1.71
C VAL A 13 3.31 5.45 -0.40
N VAL A 14 2.08 5.84 -0.06
CA VAL A 14 1.40 5.37 1.16
C VAL A 14 1.25 3.85 1.13
N SER A 15 0.78 3.28 0.02
CA SER A 15 0.63 1.83 -0.15
C SER A 15 1.94 1.08 0.09
N ILE A 16 3.05 1.58 -0.48
CA ILE A 16 4.39 0.98 -0.32
C ILE A 16 4.82 1.02 1.16
N VAL A 17 4.67 2.15 1.85
CA VAL A 17 5.03 2.27 3.26
C VAL A 17 4.26 1.27 4.13
N PHE A 18 2.95 1.13 3.88
CA PHE A 18 2.13 0.17 4.60
C PHE A 18 2.49 -1.28 4.30
N LEU A 19 2.78 -1.62 3.04
CA LEU A 19 3.25 -2.96 2.66
C LEU A 19 4.56 -3.31 3.37
N ILE A 20 5.52 -2.39 3.41
CA ILE A 20 6.80 -2.59 4.10
C ILE A 20 6.57 -2.81 5.60
N ARG A 21 5.76 -1.96 6.25
CA ARG A 21 5.46 -2.11 7.69
C ARG A 21 4.74 -3.42 8.00
N ALA A 22 3.76 -3.79 7.19
CA ALA A 22 3.03 -5.03 7.37
C ALA A 22 3.96 -6.25 7.15
N TRP A 23 4.83 -6.21 6.16
CA TRP A 23 5.84 -7.24 5.93
C TRP A 23 6.80 -7.39 7.11
N LEU A 24 7.32 -6.28 7.66
CA LEU A 24 8.19 -6.30 8.84
C LEU A 24 7.48 -6.88 10.06
N GLU A 25 6.20 -6.57 10.26
CA GLU A 25 5.42 -7.11 11.39
C GLU A 25 5.12 -8.60 11.22
N LEU A 26 4.76 -9.05 10.01
CA LEU A 26 4.55 -10.48 9.72
C LEU A 26 5.84 -11.29 9.93
N ARG A 27 7.01 -10.72 9.59
CA ARG A 27 8.31 -11.35 9.82
C ARG A 27 8.65 -11.55 11.30
N ARG A 28 8.04 -10.80 12.22
CA ARG A 28 8.25 -11.01 13.66
C ARG A 28 7.64 -12.32 14.16
N ASN A 29 6.71 -12.91 13.39
CA ASN A 29 6.06 -14.19 13.66
C ASN A 29 5.51 -14.33 15.09
N ARG A 30 4.98 -13.22 15.63
CA ARG A 30 4.30 -13.18 16.93
C ARG A 30 2.81 -13.02 16.71
N GLU A 31 2.02 -13.80 17.43
CA GLU A 31 0.57 -13.64 17.39
C GLU A 31 0.14 -12.40 18.16
N GLY A 32 -0.90 -11.73 17.65
CA GLY A 32 -1.44 -10.52 18.27
C GLY A 32 -2.24 -9.67 17.30
N HIS A 33 -2.87 -8.63 17.84
CA HIS A 33 -3.70 -7.70 17.09
C HIS A 33 -2.94 -7.05 15.91
N LEU A 34 -1.66 -6.75 16.10
CA LEU A 34 -0.79 -6.16 15.07
C LEU A 34 -0.54 -7.12 13.90
N ARG A 35 -0.40 -8.42 14.15
CA ARG A 35 -0.25 -9.43 13.09
C ARG A 35 -1.53 -9.53 12.25
N ASN A 36 -2.71 -9.52 12.88
CA ASN A 36 -3.98 -9.51 12.17
C ASN A 36 -4.12 -8.24 11.32
N ALA A 37 -3.82 -7.07 11.89
CA ALA A 37 -3.79 -5.82 11.15
C ALA A 37 -2.81 -5.88 9.96
N ALA A 38 -1.61 -6.43 10.14
CA ALA A 38 -0.63 -6.57 9.08
C ALA A 38 -1.15 -7.43 7.91
N MET A 39 -1.82 -8.55 8.19
CA MET A 39 -2.43 -9.37 7.13
C MET A 39 -3.45 -8.58 6.30
N ILE A 40 -4.32 -7.81 6.97
CA ILE A 40 -5.32 -6.97 6.29
C ILE A 40 -4.65 -5.88 5.44
N HIS A 41 -3.63 -5.22 5.99
CA HIS A 41 -2.92 -4.16 5.28
C HIS A 41 -2.16 -4.68 4.06
N VAL A 42 -1.60 -5.89 4.11
CA VAL A 42 -0.99 -6.51 2.92
C VAL A 42 -2.02 -6.69 1.81
N GLY A 43 -3.20 -7.22 2.13
CA GLY A 43 -4.27 -7.38 1.13
C GLY A 43 -4.75 -6.03 0.59
N MET A 44 -5.03 -5.07 1.47
CA MET A 44 -5.59 -3.77 1.10
C MET A 44 -4.59 -2.92 0.29
N ALA A 45 -3.36 -2.76 0.78
CA ALA A 45 -2.33 -1.99 0.08
C ALA A 45 -1.80 -2.72 -1.16
N GLY A 46 -1.81 -4.05 -1.16
CA GLY A 46 -1.46 -4.87 -2.32
C GLY A 46 -2.43 -4.70 -3.49
N LEU A 47 -3.72 -4.46 -3.21
CA LEU A 47 -4.72 -4.15 -4.23
C LEU A 47 -4.76 -2.67 -4.60
N PHE A 48 -4.52 -1.77 -3.63
CA PHE A 48 -4.56 -0.34 -3.87
C PHE A 48 -3.36 0.17 -4.67
N LEU A 49 -2.17 -0.39 -4.46
CA LEU A 49 -0.96 0.01 -5.19
C LEU A 49 -1.11 -0.12 -6.72
N PRO A 50 -1.57 -1.27 -7.29
CA PRO A 50 -1.90 -1.37 -8.71
C PRO A 50 -2.88 -0.30 -9.20
N ALA A 51 -3.93 0.01 -8.44
CA ALA A 51 -4.89 1.04 -8.81
C ALA A 51 -4.22 2.43 -8.89
N CYS A 52 -3.33 2.76 -7.95
CA CYS A 52 -2.53 3.97 -8.01
C CYS A 52 -1.62 4.02 -9.25
N LEU A 53 -0.98 2.90 -9.59
CA LEU A 53 -0.13 2.80 -10.78
C LEU A 53 -0.94 3.00 -12.07
N VAL A 54 -2.16 2.45 -12.15
CA VAL A 54 -3.07 2.70 -13.28
C VAL A 54 -3.40 4.18 -13.42
N ILE A 55 -3.70 4.88 -12.32
CA ILE A 55 -3.95 6.33 -12.34
C ILE A 55 -2.72 7.09 -12.83
N ILE A 56 -1.52 6.75 -12.32
CA ILE A 56 -0.27 7.39 -12.75
C ILE A 56 -0.06 7.21 -14.26
N LEU A 57 -0.27 5.99 -14.78
CA LEU A 57 -0.11 5.68 -16.21
C LEU A 57 -1.20 6.30 -17.10
N ALA A 58 -2.42 6.46 -16.60
CA ALA A 58 -3.52 7.06 -17.37
C ALA A 58 -3.44 8.58 -17.44
N TYR A 59 -2.79 9.23 -16.46
CA TYR A 59 -2.73 10.68 -16.32
C TYR A 59 -1.28 11.24 -16.38
N MET A 60 -0.35 10.45 -16.93
CA MET A 60 1.02 10.91 -17.20
C MET A 60 1.12 11.90 -18.34
#